data_AF-A0A059WS67-F1
#
_entry.id   AF-A0A059WS67-F1
#
_cell.length_a   1.000
_cell.length_b   1.000
_cell.length_c   1.000
_cell.angle_alpha   90.00
_cell.angle_beta   90.00
_cell.angle_gamma   90.00
#
_symmetry.space_group_name_H-M   'P 1'
#
loop_
_entity.id
_entity.type
_entity.pdbx_description
1 polymer ?
#
loop_
_entity_poly.entity_id
_entity_poly.type
_entity_poly.pdbx_seq_one_letter_code
_entity_poly.pdbx_strand_id
1 'polypeptide(L)'
;ERVKLAMQSVNENLILRKEGIIKLFTPPFDQSSQDPGYIKGYVPGVRENGGQYTHAAIWTMMAYASLGDGNTAHELFSMINPINHAHTREDALKYKVEPYVIAADIYGLSPHVGRGGWSWYTGSSSWMYRAAVESIIGFKIENGMIQIKPTIPHHWKGFEMTYRREKTVYEIKVTNNSGKSEMQMDGKSFENFELPILDDGQVHKVQIYL
;
A
#
# COMPACT_ATOMS: atom_id res chain seq x y z
N GLU A 1 21.93 -6.94 1.34
CA GLU A 1 21.95 -7.66 2.64
C GLU A 1 21.14 -6.94 3.72
N ARG A 2 21.52 -5.73 4.15
CA ARG A 2 20.81 -4.97 5.21
C ARG A 2 19.30 -4.77 4.99
N VAL A 3 18.87 -4.49 3.77
CA VAL A 3 17.44 -4.31 3.44
C VAL A 3 16.64 -5.59 3.70
N LYS A 4 17.19 -6.76 3.33
CA LYS A 4 16.52 -8.06 3.56
C LYS A 4 16.38 -8.34 5.05
N LEU A 5 17.45 -8.13 5.82
CA LEU A 5 17.44 -8.31 7.28
C LEU A 5 16.43 -7.39 7.97
N ALA A 6 16.36 -6.12 7.55
CA ALA A 6 15.39 -5.16 8.08
C ALA A 6 13.95 -5.60 7.81
N MET A 7 13.62 -5.95 6.55
CA MET A 7 12.26 -6.37 6.20
C MET A 7 11.88 -7.72 6.83
N GLN A 8 12.83 -8.64 7.01
CA GLN A 8 12.60 -9.86 7.78
C GLN A 8 12.24 -9.54 9.23
N SER A 9 12.98 -8.63 9.88
CA SER A 9 12.69 -8.22 11.26
C SER A 9 11.32 -7.56 11.37
N VAL A 10 10.93 -6.72 10.41
CA VAL A 10 9.57 -6.14 10.34
C VAL A 10 8.52 -7.24 10.21
N ASN A 11 8.72 -8.20 9.30
CA ASN A 11 7.79 -9.30 9.08
C ASN A 11 7.54 -10.14 10.33
N GLU A 12 8.61 -10.47 11.04
CA GLU A 12 8.57 -11.33 12.22
C GLU A 12 7.98 -10.62 13.45
N ASN A 13 8.26 -9.34 13.61
CA ASN A 13 7.98 -8.64 14.87
C ASN A 13 6.80 -7.66 14.80
N LEU A 14 6.49 -7.11 13.63
CA LEU A 14 5.54 -5.99 13.49
C LEU A 14 4.29 -6.35 12.68
N ILE A 15 4.35 -7.35 11.79
CA ILE A 15 3.22 -7.75 10.95
C ILE A 15 2.41 -8.85 11.66
N LEU A 16 1.31 -8.44 12.30
CA LEU A 16 0.40 -9.33 13.01
C LEU A 16 -0.74 -9.77 12.09
N ARG A 17 -0.46 -10.78 11.26
CA ARG A 17 -1.37 -11.27 10.21
C ARG A 17 -2.72 -11.74 10.75
N LYS A 18 -2.73 -12.44 11.88
CA LYS A 18 -3.97 -12.92 12.51
C LYS A 18 -4.85 -11.77 12.98
N GLU A 19 -4.22 -10.71 13.47
CA GLU A 19 -4.89 -9.52 14.00
C GLU A 19 -5.25 -8.52 12.90
N GLY A 20 -4.61 -8.62 11.73
CA GLY A 20 -4.80 -7.72 10.59
C GLY A 20 -4.13 -6.36 10.77
N ILE A 21 -3.02 -6.27 11.51
CA ILE A 21 -2.36 -4.98 11.81
C ILE A 21 -0.84 -5.02 11.60
N ILE A 22 -0.25 -3.85 11.36
CA ILE A 22 1.19 -3.63 11.26
C ILE A 22 1.61 -2.59 12.30
N LYS A 23 2.30 -3.03 13.35
CA LYS A 23 2.68 -2.17 14.48
C LYS A 23 3.80 -1.20 14.09
N LEU A 24 3.81 -0.02 14.71
CA LEU A 24 4.89 0.96 14.54
C LEU A 24 6.21 0.46 15.16
N PHE A 25 6.14 -0.12 16.36
CA PHE A 25 7.26 -0.81 17.00
C PHE A 25 6.76 -1.80 18.06
N THR A 26 7.68 -2.60 18.59
CA THR A 26 7.43 -3.52 19.70
C THR A 26 8.73 -3.74 20.49
N PRO A 27 8.69 -3.95 21.82
CA PRO A 27 7.53 -3.77 22.70
C PRO A 27 7.17 -2.28 22.88
N PRO A 28 5.89 -1.94 23.18
CA PRO A 28 5.50 -0.56 23.54
C PRO A 28 6.18 -0.12 24.85
N PHE A 29 6.31 1.19 25.04
CA PHE A 29 6.75 1.76 26.30
C PHE A 29 5.64 1.68 27.35
N ASP A 30 5.99 1.25 28.56
CA ASP A 30 5.07 1.19 29.71
C ASP A 30 5.80 1.68 30.96
N GLN A 31 6.24 0.77 31.83
CA GLN A 31 6.93 1.04 33.09
C GLN A 31 8.46 1.23 32.94
N SER A 32 8.96 1.66 31.78
CA SER A 32 10.41 1.79 31.56
C SER A 32 10.98 3.04 32.25
N SER A 33 12.26 3.02 32.63
CA SER A 33 12.97 4.24 33.07
C SER A 33 13.39 5.15 31.90
N GLN A 34 13.26 4.66 30.67
CA GLN A 34 13.56 5.43 29.47
C GLN A 34 12.52 6.53 29.26
N ASP A 35 12.98 7.71 28.85
CA ASP A 35 12.15 8.86 28.51
C ASP A 35 12.28 9.17 27.00
N PRO A 36 11.46 8.53 26.15
CA PRO A 36 11.43 8.80 24.72
C PRO A 36 10.58 10.04 24.37
N GLY A 37 10.17 10.84 25.37
CA GLY A 37 9.30 12.00 25.20
C GLY A 37 7.83 11.61 25.02
N TYR A 38 7.10 12.41 24.21
CA TYR A 38 5.63 12.38 24.12
C TYR A 38 5.03 11.01 23.77
N ILE A 39 5.78 10.15 23.07
CA ILE A 39 5.32 8.81 22.70
C ILE A 39 4.93 7.95 23.92
N LYS A 40 5.57 8.18 25.08
CA LYS A 40 5.23 7.48 26.33
C LYS A 40 3.99 8.05 27.02
N GLY A 41 3.46 9.19 26.55
CA GLY A 41 2.20 9.75 27.01
C GLY A 41 0.97 8.95 26.56
N TYR A 42 1.11 8.10 25.53
CA TYR A 42 0.07 7.16 25.14
C TYR A 42 0.18 5.85 25.90
N VAL A 43 -0.97 5.25 26.20
CA VAL A 43 -1.02 3.90 26.77
C VAL A 43 -0.44 2.87 25.78
N PRO A 44 0.16 1.77 26.27
CA PRO A 44 0.73 0.73 25.44
C PRO A 44 -0.25 0.20 24.38
N GLY A 45 0.22 0.10 23.13
CA GLY A 45 -0.56 -0.38 21.98
C GLY A 45 -1.49 0.65 21.35
N VAL A 46 -1.47 1.91 21.77
CA VAL A 46 -2.33 2.97 21.21
C VAL A 46 -1.49 3.98 20.45
N ARG A 47 -1.97 4.35 19.25
CA ARG A 47 -1.34 5.31 18.35
C ARG A 47 0.16 5.03 18.18
N GLU A 48 1.02 6.01 18.43
CA GLU A 48 2.46 5.91 18.26
C GLU A 48 3.10 4.93 19.25
N ASN A 49 2.52 4.66 20.42
CA ASN A 49 3.13 3.76 21.41
C ASN A 49 2.85 2.27 21.12
N GLY A 50 3.36 1.77 20.00
CA GLY A 50 3.25 0.37 19.60
C GLY A 50 1.87 -0.05 19.08
N GLY A 51 0.98 0.90 18.77
CA GLY A 51 -0.15 0.66 17.88
C GLY A 51 0.30 0.59 16.42
N GLN A 52 -0.64 0.39 15.49
CA GLN A 52 -0.41 0.69 14.09
C GLN A 52 -0.55 2.19 13.88
N TYR A 53 0.51 2.84 13.40
CA TYR A 53 0.42 4.14 12.79
C TYR A 53 0.30 3.93 11.28
N THR A 54 -0.91 4.07 10.72
CA THR A 54 -1.26 3.55 9.40
C THR A 54 -0.37 4.11 8.28
N HIS A 55 0.11 5.35 8.43
CA HIS A 55 1.08 5.93 7.51
C HIS A 55 2.37 5.08 7.42
N ALA A 56 2.95 4.70 8.56
CA ALA A 56 4.17 3.87 8.59
C ALA A 56 3.89 2.45 8.08
N ALA A 57 2.71 1.89 8.39
CA ALA A 57 2.27 0.60 7.85
C ALA A 57 2.20 0.61 6.32
N ILE A 58 1.69 1.70 5.71
CA ILE A 58 1.66 1.87 4.27
C ILE A 58 3.08 1.91 3.69
N TRP A 59 4.04 2.59 4.34
CA TRP A 59 5.42 2.58 3.89
C TRP A 59 6.07 1.20 3.95
N THR A 60 5.75 0.38 4.96
CA THR A 60 6.17 -1.03 4.97
C THR A 60 5.66 -1.77 3.74
N MET A 61 4.39 -1.58 3.38
CA MET A 61 3.83 -2.16 2.15
C MET A 61 4.54 -1.65 0.88
N MET A 62 4.77 -0.34 0.77
CA MET A 62 5.51 0.24 -0.35
C MET A 62 6.95 -0.27 -0.44
N ALA A 63 7.58 -0.60 0.70
CA ALA A 63 8.92 -1.18 0.73
C ALA A 63 8.94 -2.60 0.15
N TYR A 64 7.95 -3.45 0.47
CA TYR A 64 7.80 -4.77 -0.18
C TYR A 64 7.58 -4.64 -1.68
N ALA A 65 6.73 -3.70 -2.12
CA ALA A 65 6.54 -3.43 -3.54
C ALA A 65 7.85 -2.96 -4.20
N SER A 66 8.62 -2.08 -3.57
CA SER A 66 9.91 -1.61 -4.09
C SER A 66 10.96 -2.73 -4.19
N LEU A 67 10.80 -3.82 -3.43
CA LEU A 67 11.63 -5.02 -3.50
C LEU A 67 11.15 -6.04 -4.53
N GLY A 68 10.05 -5.75 -5.25
CA GLY A 68 9.44 -6.66 -6.22
C GLY A 68 8.56 -7.74 -5.60
N ASP A 69 8.30 -7.70 -4.29
CA ASP A 69 7.44 -8.68 -3.61
C ASP A 69 5.96 -8.24 -3.65
N GLY A 70 5.34 -8.45 -4.81
CA GLY A 70 3.93 -8.09 -5.05
C GLY A 70 2.94 -8.90 -4.22
N ASN A 71 3.29 -10.13 -3.80
CA ASN A 71 2.40 -10.93 -2.96
C ASN A 71 2.30 -10.34 -1.56
N THR A 72 3.44 -10.06 -0.92
CA THR A 72 3.44 -9.45 0.40
C THR A 72 2.90 -8.02 0.33
N ALA A 73 3.27 -7.23 -0.68
CA ALA A 73 2.71 -5.88 -0.84
C ALA A 73 1.17 -5.89 -0.92
N HIS A 74 0.59 -6.80 -1.70
CA HIS A 74 -0.86 -6.96 -1.80
C HIS A 74 -1.50 -7.48 -0.50
N GLU A 75 -0.86 -8.42 0.19
CA GLU A 75 -1.29 -8.90 1.52
C GLU A 75 -1.41 -7.71 2.49
N LEU A 76 -0.36 -6.89 2.60
CA LEU A 76 -0.33 -5.76 3.51
C LEU A 76 -1.30 -4.65 3.10
N PHE A 77 -1.46 -4.39 1.81
CA PHE A 77 -2.51 -3.49 1.32
C PHE A 77 -3.90 -3.96 1.76
N SER A 78 -4.16 -5.27 1.66
CA SER A 78 -5.42 -5.86 2.10
C SER A 78 -5.61 -5.74 3.61
N MET A 79 -4.55 -5.95 4.39
CA MET A 79 -4.58 -5.77 5.86
C MET A 79 -4.84 -4.31 6.28
N ILE A 80 -4.41 -3.32 5.49
CA ILE A 80 -4.58 -1.89 5.81
C ILE A 80 -5.94 -1.36 5.33
N ASN A 81 -6.51 -1.95 4.28
CA ASN A 81 -7.71 -1.43 3.63
C ASN A 81 -8.94 -1.52 4.57
N PRO A 82 -9.61 -0.41 4.89
CA PRO A 82 -10.70 -0.34 5.87
C PRO A 82 -11.87 -1.25 5.54
N ILE A 83 -12.12 -1.53 4.25
CA ILE A 83 -13.20 -2.44 3.83
C ILE A 83 -12.99 -3.86 4.39
N ASN A 84 -11.73 -4.26 4.57
CA ASN A 84 -11.39 -5.59 5.07
C ASN A 84 -11.52 -5.74 6.58
N HIS A 85 -11.77 -4.65 7.31
CA HIS A 85 -12.01 -4.67 8.76
C HIS A 85 -13.50 -4.74 9.13
N ALA A 86 -14.41 -4.89 8.15
CA ALA A 86 -15.85 -4.92 8.40
C ALA A 86 -16.62 -5.90 7.48
N HIS A 87 -15.98 -7.01 7.09
CA HIS A 87 -16.64 -8.07 6.31
C HIS A 87 -17.78 -8.76 7.09
N THR A 88 -17.66 -8.82 8.41
CA THR A 88 -18.70 -9.33 9.29
C THR A 88 -19.14 -8.26 10.31
N ARG A 89 -20.30 -8.49 10.94
CA ARG A 89 -20.77 -7.65 12.04
C ARG A 89 -19.79 -7.65 13.22
N GLU A 90 -19.15 -8.78 13.50
CA GLU A 90 -18.18 -8.93 14.58
C GLU A 90 -16.92 -8.12 14.29
N ASP A 91 -16.41 -8.16 13.05
CA ASP A 91 -15.27 -7.36 12.63
C ASP A 91 -15.58 -5.86 12.72
N ALA A 92 -16.76 -5.43 12.25
CA ALA A 92 -17.19 -4.04 12.36
C ALA A 92 -17.28 -3.57 13.82
N LEU A 93 -17.78 -4.41 14.73
CA LEU A 93 -17.84 -4.12 16.17
C LEU A 93 -16.46 -4.09 16.84
N LYS A 94 -15.48 -4.82 16.29
CA LYS A 94 -14.07 -4.75 16.68
C LYS A 94 -13.42 -3.47 16.16
N TYR A 95 -13.60 -3.14 14.88
CA TYR A 95 -12.98 -1.99 14.20
C TYR A 95 -13.51 -0.64 14.73
N LYS A 96 -14.82 -0.53 14.99
CA LYS A 96 -15.49 0.63 15.62
C LYS A 96 -15.41 1.98 14.91
N VAL A 97 -14.80 2.05 13.74
CA VAL A 97 -14.77 3.25 12.89
C VAL A 97 -15.30 2.91 11.50
N GLU A 98 -15.42 3.92 10.65
CA GLU A 98 -15.99 3.82 9.31
C GLU A 98 -15.16 2.91 8.38
N PRO A 99 -15.73 1.82 7.82
CA PRO A 99 -14.99 0.87 6.98
C PRO A 99 -14.81 1.33 5.52
N TYR A 100 -15.03 2.61 5.25
CA TYR A 100 -14.94 3.22 3.92
C TYR A 100 -13.98 4.42 3.87
N VAL A 101 -13.34 4.76 4.99
CA VAL A 101 -12.26 5.74 5.07
C VAL A 101 -11.09 5.19 5.86
N ILE A 102 -9.88 5.67 5.56
CA ILE A 102 -8.66 5.22 6.25
C ILE A 102 -8.62 5.81 7.67
N ALA A 103 -8.33 4.95 8.65
CA ALA A 103 -8.00 5.34 10.01
C ALA A 103 -6.51 5.70 10.13
N ALA A 104 -6.19 6.74 10.90
CA ALA A 104 -4.81 7.14 11.16
C ALA A 104 -4.06 6.09 12.00
N ASP A 105 -4.79 5.43 12.91
CA ASP A 105 -4.22 4.43 13.80
C ASP A 105 -5.16 3.25 14.08
N ILE A 106 -4.56 2.10 14.40
CA ILE A 106 -5.27 0.90 14.86
C ILE A 106 -4.58 0.37 16.11
N TYR A 107 -5.35 0.04 17.14
CA TYR A 107 -4.79 -0.35 18.43
C TYR A 107 -4.18 -1.76 18.34
N GLY A 108 -3.03 -1.94 18.98
CA GLY A 108 -2.18 -3.13 18.87
C GLY A 108 -2.03 -3.95 20.15
N LEU A 109 -2.75 -3.62 21.22
CA LEU A 109 -2.69 -4.36 22.49
C LEU A 109 -4.08 -4.81 22.98
N SER A 110 -4.10 -5.98 23.61
CA SER A 110 -5.31 -6.56 24.22
C SER A 110 -5.84 -5.63 25.33
N PRO A 111 -7.18 -5.49 25.50
CA PRO A 111 -8.26 -6.18 24.78
C PRO A 111 -8.80 -5.38 23.57
N HIS A 112 -8.02 -4.45 23.02
CA HIS A 112 -8.49 -3.52 21.98
C HIS A 112 -7.85 -3.73 20.62
N VAL A 113 -7.12 -4.83 20.42
CA VAL A 113 -6.45 -5.16 19.16
C VAL A 113 -7.42 -5.03 17.99
N GLY A 114 -7.03 -4.27 16.96
CA GLY A 114 -7.82 -4.06 15.74
C GLY A 114 -8.91 -2.99 15.84
N ARG A 115 -9.06 -2.31 16.98
CA ARG A 115 -9.92 -1.11 17.07
C ARG A 115 -9.26 0.05 16.31
N GLY A 116 -9.98 0.66 15.39
CA GLY A 116 -9.57 1.87 14.71
C GLY A 116 -9.63 3.11 15.60
N GLY A 117 -8.71 4.03 15.38
CA GLY A 117 -8.65 5.37 15.96
C GLY A 117 -8.53 6.43 14.88
N TRP A 118 -9.05 7.63 15.17
CA TRP A 118 -8.91 8.84 14.34
C TRP A 118 -9.10 8.61 12.83
N SER A 119 -10.36 8.56 12.38
CA SER A 119 -10.70 8.42 10.96
C SER A 119 -10.77 9.77 10.24
N TRP A 120 -10.94 9.73 8.91
CA TRP A 120 -11.12 10.87 8.00
C TRP A 120 -9.90 11.77 7.79
N TYR A 121 -9.52 12.55 8.80
CA TYR A 121 -8.53 13.61 8.66
C TYR A 121 -7.13 13.09 8.97
N THR A 122 -6.57 12.35 8.01
CA THR A 122 -5.23 11.76 8.10
C THR A 122 -4.53 11.74 6.75
N GLY A 123 -3.22 11.98 6.75
CA GLY A 123 -2.36 11.81 5.57
C GLY A 123 -2.28 10.36 5.09
N SER A 124 -2.67 9.39 5.91
CA SER A 124 -2.73 7.98 5.53
C SER A 124 -3.62 7.73 4.32
N SER A 125 -4.68 8.53 4.13
CA SER A 125 -5.54 8.45 2.93
C SER A 125 -4.75 8.73 1.65
N SER A 126 -3.95 9.80 1.62
CA SER A 126 -3.12 10.17 0.47
C SER A 126 -2.02 9.13 0.23
N TRP A 127 -1.40 8.63 1.29
CA TRP A 127 -0.37 7.58 1.16
C TRP A 127 -0.95 6.26 0.68
N MET A 128 -2.14 5.88 1.12
CA MET A 128 -2.80 4.65 0.66
C MET A 128 -3.11 4.74 -0.84
N TYR A 129 -3.60 5.89 -1.30
CA TYR A 129 -3.81 6.14 -2.74
C TYR A 129 -2.51 6.02 -3.53
N ARG A 130 -1.44 6.69 -3.10
CA ARG A 130 -0.13 6.60 -3.76
C ARG A 130 0.42 5.18 -3.74
N ALA A 131 0.27 4.45 -2.64
CA ALA A 131 0.76 3.08 -2.56
C ALA A 131 0.00 2.13 -3.50
N ALA A 132 -1.32 2.29 -3.61
CA ALA A 132 -2.11 1.56 -4.62
C ALA A 132 -1.66 1.88 -6.04
N VAL A 133 -1.62 3.16 -6.41
CA VAL A 133 -1.37 3.61 -7.80
C VAL A 133 0.11 3.50 -8.19
N GLU A 134 1.01 3.98 -7.35
CA GLU A 134 2.43 4.11 -7.68
C GLU A 134 3.28 2.89 -7.28
N SER A 135 2.84 2.10 -6.30
CA SER A 135 3.65 0.95 -5.81
C SER A 135 3.08 -0.41 -6.26
N ILE A 136 1.77 -0.63 -6.14
CA ILE A 136 1.15 -1.90 -6.59
C ILE A 136 0.90 -1.86 -8.11
N ILE A 137 0.12 -0.90 -8.57
CA ILE A 137 -0.15 -0.70 -10.01
C ILE A 137 1.11 -0.22 -10.73
N GLY A 138 1.99 0.50 -10.03
CA GLY A 138 3.29 0.91 -10.57
C GLY A 138 3.22 2.06 -11.57
N PHE A 139 2.12 2.81 -11.59
CA PHE A 139 1.91 3.94 -12.49
C PHE A 139 2.50 5.22 -11.87
N LYS A 140 3.41 5.87 -12.59
CA LYS A 140 4.03 7.14 -12.19
C LYS A 140 4.18 8.07 -13.37
N ILE A 141 4.23 9.37 -13.08
CA ILE A 141 4.67 10.40 -14.03
C ILE A 141 5.99 10.94 -13.53
N GLU A 142 7.06 10.70 -14.27
CA GLU A 142 8.41 11.11 -13.89
C GLU A 142 9.13 11.68 -15.11
N ASN A 143 9.78 12.83 -14.95
CA ASN A 143 10.50 13.52 -16.04
C ASN A 143 9.67 13.75 -17.32
N GLY A 144 8.35 13.96 -17.18
CA GLY A 144 7.44 14.17 -18.30
C GLY A 144 7.07 12.90 -19.07
N MET A 145 7.39 11.73 -18.52
CA MET A 145 7.09 10.41 -19.08
C MET A 145 6.10 9.67 -18.18
N ILE A 146 5.24 8.84 -18.77
CA ILE A 146 4.47 7.83 -18.05
C ILE A 146 5.39 6.62 -17.84
N GLN A 147 5.54 6.17 -16.60
CA GLN A 147 6.23 4.93 -16.25
C GLN A 147 5.22 3.95 -15.66
N ILE A 148 5.25 2.69 -16.11
CA ILE A 148 4.32 1.65 -15.65
C ILE A 148 5.10 0.39 -15.31
N LYS A 149 5.45 0.22 -14.03
CA LYS A 149 6.22 -0.93 -13.52
C LYS A 149 5.43 -1.64 -12.42
N PRO A 150 4.45 -2.48 -12.78
CA PRO A 150 3.54 -3.08 -11.80
C PRO A 150 4.27 -4.04 -10.85
N THR A 151 3.92 -3.98 -9.57
CA THR A 151 4.34 -4.95 -8.55
C THR A 151 3.10 -5.61 -7.96
N ILE A 152 2.47 -6.45 -8.78
CA ILE A 152 1.21 -7.13 -8.48
C ILE A 152 1.46 -8.56 -7.99
N PRO A 153 0.54 -9.17 -7.23
CA PRO A 153 0.71 -10.54 -6.77
C PRO A 153 0.60 -11.54 -7.93
N HIS A 154 1.26 -12.71 -7.83
CA HIS A 154 1.34 -13.67 -8.94
C HIS A 154 -0.01 -14.24 -9.40
N HIS A 155 -1.00 -14.26 -8.50
CA HIS A 155 -2.34 -14.78 -8.80
C HIS A 155 -3.18 -13.82 -9.66
N TRP A 156 -2.78 -12.56 -9.81
CA TRP A 156 -3.42 -11.66 -10.76
C TRP A 156 -3.02 -12.04 -12.18
N LYS A 157 -4.02 -12.22 -13.06
CA LYS A 157 -3.80 -12.39 -14.50
C LYS A 157 -3.34 -11.10 -15.19
N GLY A 158 -3.48 -9.96 -14.52
CA GLY A 158 -3.33 -8.64 -15.10
C GLY A 158 -4.38 -7.68 -14.56
N PHE A 159 -4.40 -6.46 -15.09
CA PHE A 159 -5.41 -5.45 -14.77
C PHE A 159 -5.55 -4.47 -15.93
N GLU A 160 -6.61 -3.67 -15.89
CA GLU A 160 -6.84 -2.58 -16.82
C GLU A 160 -6.98 -1.27 -16.04
N MET A 161 -6.46 -0.18 -16.59
CA MET A 161 -6.64 1.16 -16.04
C MET A 161 -6.77 2.19 -17.16
N THR A 162 -7.49 3.26 -16.86
CA THR A 162 -7.60 4.41 -17.76
C THR A 162 -6.91 5.60 -17.10
N TYR A 163 -5.90 6.15 -17.76
CA TYR A 163 -5.30 7.42 -17.38
C TYR A 163 -5.70 8.50 -18.38
N ARG A 164 -6.12 9.67 -17.88
CA ARG A 164 -6.51 10.80 -18.72
C ARG A 164 -5.67 12.01 -18.36
N ARG A 165 -5.01 12.60 -19.36
CA ARG A 165 -4.38 13.91 -19.28
C ARG A 165 -5.13 14.86 -20.21
N GLU A 166 -5.85 15.81 -19.63
CA GLU A 166 -6.73 16.72 -20.37
C GLU A 166 -7.70 15.94 -21.29
N LYS A 167 -7.52 16.05 -22.62
CA LYS A 167 -8.34 15.36 -23.63
C LYS A 167 -7.74 14.02 -24.09
N THR A 168 -6.46 13.79 -23.85
CA THR A 168 -5.77 12.55 -24.23
C THR A 168 -6.05 11.46 -23.21
N VAL A 169 -6.42 10.28 -23.70
CA VAL A 169 -6.76 9.10 -22.87
C VAL A 169 -5.81 7.96 -23.18
N TYR A 170 -5.36 7.27 -22.13
CA TYR A 170 -4.56 6.07 -22.20
C TYR A 170 -5.37 4.91 -21.64
N GLU A 171 -5.74 3.97 -22.50
CA GLU A 171 -6.35 2.69 -22.12
C GLU A 171 -5.22 1.67 -21.92
N ILE A 172 -4.86 1.43 -20.66
CA ILE A 172 -3.72 0.60 -20.30
C ILE A 172 -4.21 -0.78 -19.89
N LYS A 173 -3.71 -1.81 -20.55
CA LYS A 173 -3.94 -3.21 -20.21
C LYS A 173 -2.62 -3.88 -19.86
N VAL A 174 -2.53 -4.38 -18.64
CA VAL A 174 -1.42 -5.19 -18.15
C VAL A 174 -1.83 -6.65 -18.14
N THR A 175 -1.01 -7.52 -18.72
CA THR A 175 -1.15 -8.98 -18.67
C THR A 175 0.05 -9.57 -17.94
N ASN A 176 -0.21 -10.36 -16.92
CA ASN A 176 0.80 -11.03 -16.10
C ASN A 176 1.03 -12.48 -16.58
N ASN A 177 2.20 -13.05 -16.27
CA ASN A 177 2.58 -14.40 -16.65
C ASN A 177 2.49 -14.63 -18.18
N SER A 178 2.84 -13.61 -18.96
CA SER A 178 2.78 -13.63 -20.42
C SER A 178 3.95 -14.38 -21.06
N GLY A 179 5.00 -14.66 -20.27
CA GLY A 179 6.26 -15.22 -20.76
C GLY A 179 7.11 -14.22 -21.55
N LYS A 180 6.76 -12.93 -21.51
CA LYS A 180 7.44 -11.82 -22.17
C LYS A 180 7.53 -10.62 -21.23
N SER A 181 8.44 -9.71 -21.55
CA SER A 181 8.58 -8.42 -20.88
C SER A 181 8.58 -7.35 -21.96
N GLU A 182 7.39 -6.86 -22.32
CA GLU A 182 7.21 -5.92 -23.44
C GLU A 182 6.12 -4.88 -23.14
N MET A 183 6.29 -3.70 -23.72
CA MET A 183 5.31 -2.61 -23.67
C MET A 183 5.08 -2.07 -25.06
N GLN A 184 3.81 -1.84 -25.41
CA GLN A 184 3.42 -1.28 -26.70
C GLN A 184 2.37 -0.19 -26.50
N MET A 185 2.42 0.85 -27.32
CA MET A 185 1.37 1.87 -27.45
C MET A 185 0.99 1.97 -28.93
N ASP A 186 -0.29 1.75 -29.24
CA ASP A 186 -0.83 1.75 -30.61
C ASP A 186 -0.04 0.85 -31.58
N GLY A 187 0.44 -0.30 -31.07
CA GLY A 187 1.22 -1.28 -31.84
C GLY A 187 2.71 -0.94 -31.98
N LYS A 188 3.18 0.19 -31.48
CA LYS A 188 4.61 0.53 -31.43
C LYS A 188 5.23 0.11 -30.09
N SER A 189 6.34 -0.61 -30.14
CA SER A 189 7.07 -1.04 -28.94
C SER A 189 7.84 0.08 -28.25
N PHE A 190 7.91 0.01 -26.92
CA PHE A 190 8.66 0.92 -26.05
C PHE A 190 9.53 0.13 -25.06
N GLU A 191 10.70 0.68 -24.75
CA GLU A 191 11.65 0.09 -23.81
C GLU A 191 11.43 0.64 -22.38
N ASN A 192 11.99 -0.05 -21.38
CA ASN A 192 12.03 0.38 -19.97
C ASN A 192 10.66 0.62 -19.29
N PHE A 193 9.56 0.20 -19.94
CA PHE A 193 8.19 0.47 -19.52
C PHE A 193 7.86 1.95 -19.36
N GLU A 194 8.36 2.78 -20.30
CA GLU A 194 8.20 4.22 -20.30
C GLU A 194 7.58 4.72 -21.62
N LEU A 195 6.61 5.64 -21.51
CA LEU A 195 5.94 6.28 -22.64
C LEU A 195 6.05 7.80 -22.57
N PRO A 196 6.22 8.48 -23.71
CA PRO A 196 6.05 9.92 -23.76
C PRO A 196 4.58 10.27 -23.46
N ILE A 197 4.39 11.39 -22.77
CA ILE A 197 3.05 11.92 -22.61
C ILE A 197 2.69 12.77 -23.82
N LEU A 198 1.62 12.37 -24.50
CA LEU A 198 1.01 12.99 -25.66
C LEU A 198 -0.14 13.90 -25.20
N ASP A 199 -0.37 14.96 -25.96
CA ASP A 199 -1.45 15.93 -25.75
C ASP A 199 -2.13 16.24 -27.10
N ASP A 200 -2.54 15.17 -27.79
CA ASP A 200 -3.17 15.24 -29.10
C ASP A 200 -4.69 15.05 -29.05
N GLY A 201 -5.26 14.81 -27.86
CA GLY A 201 -6.68 14.59 -27.64
C GLY A 201 -7.20 13.23 -28.10
N GLN A 202 -6.32 12.28 -28.41
CA GLN A 202 -6.68 10.95 -28.89
C GLN A 202 -6.77 9.93 -27.74
N VAL A 203 -7.29 8.74 -28.09
CA VAL A 203 -7.26 7.56 -27.22
C VAL A 203 -6.12 6.66 -27.69
N HIS A 204 -5.14 6.44 -26.81
CA HIS A 204 -4.01 5.55 -27.04
C HIS A 204 -4.21 4.23 -26.29
N LYS A 205 -4.01 3.12 -26.99
CA LYS A 205 -4.08 1.78 -26.40
C LYS A 205 -2.70 1.31 -26.00
N VAL A 206 -2.51 1.09 -24.71
CA VAL A 206 -1.25 0.65 -24.12
C VAL A 206 -1.39 -0.80 -23.67
N GLN A 207 -0.51 -1.66 -24.15
CA GLN A 207 -0.44 -3.08 -23.78
C GLN A 207 0.90 -3.34 -23.10
N ILE A 208 0.84 -3.94 -21.91
CA ILE A 208 2.00 -4.31 -21.10
C ILE A 208 1.91 -5.81 -20.82
N TYR A 209 3.02 -6.49 -21.01
CA TYR A 209 3.18 -7.92 -20.80
C TYR A 209 4.32 -8.13 -19.79
N LEU A 210 4.01 -8.80 -18.69
CA LEU A 210 4.93 -9.16 -17.60
C LEU A 210 5.22 -10.66 -17.61
#